data_AF-A0ABD0TMG5-F1
#
_entry.id   AF-A0ABD0TMG5-F1
#
_cell.length_a   1.000
_cell.length_b   1.000
_cell.length_c   1.000
_cell.angle_alpha   90.00
_cell.angle_beta   90.00
_cell.angle_gamma   90.00
#
_symmetry.space_group_name_H-M   'P 1'
#
loop_
_entity.id
_entity.type
_entity.pdbx_description
1 polymer ?
#
loop_
_entity_poly.entity_id
_entity_poly.type
_entity_poly.pdbx_seq_one_letter_code
_entity_poly.pdbx_strand_id
1 'polypeptide(L)'
;MRVQALLVACCALTGVTSAAGNSTSDRHREIAQAMLLSIDWPETEPYVESLKMVARNGAALKALLPHEKLPVTDPRRHYVLLAGVLAHMVEYLKSDCTPPDYEHEYLPAVDVLVPEIWKNPSVAVGKVESFLMAANKTVQQIQDIADLHCQNLHESICNRVLKAIASESDDLDKTLELVFMIGELAAIYENNRYVEEAEKYNTVGLLIGGKEKLKPLVFKAAEVYNKLYGRHCES
;
A
#
# COMPACT_ATOMS: atom_id res chain seq x y z
N MET A 1 52.17 -1.48 -2.66
CA MET A 1 52.18 -2.07 -4.01
C MET A 1 50.75 -2.26 -4.47
N ARG A 2 50.34 -1.42 -5.42
CA ARG A 2 49.33 -1.61 -6.48
C ARG A 2 47.97 -2.20 -6.09
N VAL A 3 47.07 -1.33 -5.62
CA VAL A 3 45.64 -1.38 -5.96
C VAL A 3 45.46 -0.51 -7.22
N GLN A 4 45.66 -1.10 -8.38
CA GLN A 4 45.41 -0.53 -9.71
C GLN A 4 44.68 -1.61 -10.49
N ALA A 5 43.36 -1.72 -10.33
CA ALA A 5 42.53 -2.66 -11.08
C ALA A 5 41.03 -2.30 -11.11
N LEU A 6 40.65 -1.01 -11.04
CA LEU A 6 39.25 -0.57 -11.23
C LEU A 6 39.16 0.72 -12.04
N LEU A 7 39.94 0.76 -13.12
CA LEU A 7 40.00 1.86 -14.09
C LEU A 7 40.02 1.29 -15.52
N VAL A 8 39.14 0.33 -15.81
CA VAL A 8 38.83 -0.14 -17.18
C VAL A 8 37.37 -0.61 -17.24
N ALA A 9 36.43 0.31 -17.17
CA ALA A 9 35.06 0.12 -17.68
C ALA A 9 34.38 1.45 -18.08
N CYS A 10 35.19 2.47 -18.42
CA CYS A 10 34.71 3.79 -18.88
C CYS A 10 34.79 4.00 -20.42
N CYS A 11 35.01 2.96 -21.23
CA CYS A 11 35.32 3.15 -22.66
C CYS A 11 34.58 2.22 -23.65
N ALA A 12 33.31 1.85 -23.41
CA ALA A 12 32.58 1.02 -24.38
C ALA A 12 31.10 1.39 -24.61
N LEU A 13 30.76 2.69 -24.60
CA LEU A 13 29.46 3.16 -25.13
C LEU A 13 29.61 4.47 -25.92
N THR A 14 30.56 4.50 -26.86
CA THR A 14 30.48 5.38 -28.04
C THR A 14 29.96 4.57 -29.22
N GLY A 15 28.64 4.48 -29.30
CA GLY A 15 27.90 3.85 -30.39
C GLY A 15 26.60 4.60 -30.63
N VAL A 16 26.71 5.91 -30.88
CA VAL A 16 25.59 6.73 -31.35
C VAL A 16 25.22 6.26 -32.77
N THR A 17 24.14 5.49 -32.88
CA THR A 17 23.30 5.49 -34.06
C THR A 17 21.85 5.66 -33.63
N SER A 18 21.27 6.74 -34.15
CA SER A 18 19.93 7.23 -33.91
C SER A 18 18.83 6.17 -34.01
N ALA A 19 18.08 6.01 -32.93
CA ALA A 19 16.64 5.85 -32.99
C ALA A 19 16.07 6.79 -31.92
N ALA A 20 15.25 7.75 -32.33
CA ALA A 20 14.47 8.58 -31.41
C ALA A 20 13.42 7.68 -30.74
N GLY A 21 13.84 6.96 -29.70
CA GLY A 21 13.01 6.09 -28.88
C GLY A 21 13.25 6.43 -27.41
N ASN A 22 12.30 7.13 -26.80
CA ASN A 22 12.16 7.42 -25.36
C ASN A 22 13.46 7.59 -24.53
N SER A 23 14.01 8.80 -24.54
CA SER A 23 15.18 9.22 -23.75
C SER A 23 15.09 8.91 -22.25
N THR A 24 13.89 8.78 -21.69
CA THR A 24 13.67 8.44 -20.28
C THR A 24 14.01 6.97 -19.96
N SER A 25 13.72 6.05 -20.88
CA SER A 25 13.99 4.61 -20.67
C SER A 25 15.48 4.31 -20.68
N ASP A 26 16.24 4.99 -21.53
CA ASP A 26 17.69 4.81 -21.62
C ASP A 26 18.38 5.37 -20.37
N ARG A 27 17.93 6.53 -19.88
CA ARG A 27 18.43 7.13 -18.62
C ARG A 27 18.16 6.24 -17.40
N HIS A 28 16.96 5.66 -17.27
CA HIS A 28 16.68 4.72 -16.17
C HIS A 28 17.57 3.45 -16.24
N ARG A 29 17.90 2.97 -17.44
CA ARG A 29 18.83 1.85 -17.62
C ARG A 29 20.25 2.21 -17.19
N GLU A 30 20.71 3.41 -17.52
CA GLU A 30 22.02 3.91 -17.08
C GLU A 30 22.10 4.01 -15.55
N ILE A 31 21.04 4.51 -14.90
CA ILE A 31 20.95 4.57 -13.43
C ILE A 31 21.00 3.17 -12.82
N ALA A 32 20.19 2.23 -13.33
CA ALA A 32 20.18 0.86 -12.84
C ALA A 32 21.56 0.18 -13.00
N GLN A 33 22.23 0.39 -14.13
CA GLN A 33 23.59 -0.11 -14.36
C GLN A 33 24.63 0.54 -13.43
N ALA A 34 24.55 1.85 -13.21
CA ALA A 34 25.43 2.56 -12.29
C ALA A 34 25.26 2.06 -10.84
N MET A 35 24.03 1.72 -10.45
CA MET A 35 23.74 1.19 -9.12
C MET A 35 24.28 -0.21 -8.87
N LEU A 36 24.29 -1.08 -9.88
CA LEU A 36 24.90 -2.41 -9.79
C LEU A 36 26.42 -2.35 -9.52
N LEU A 37 27.06 -1.23 -9.83
CA LEU A 37 28.52 -1.05 -9.73
C LEU A 37 28.97 -0.35 -8.44
N SER A 38 28.03 0.15 -7.61
CA SER A 38 28.36 0.87 -6.37
C SER A 38 28.19 0.00 -5.12
N ILE A 39 29.22 -0.01 -4.28
CA ILE A 39 29.36 -0.95 -3.14
C ILE A 39 28.70 -0.42 -1.85
N ASP A 40 28.53 0.90 -1.68
CA ASP A 40 28.10 1.52 -0.41
C ASP A 40 26.82 2.37 -0.53
N TRP A 41 25.67 1.72 -0.73
CA TRP A 41 24.37 2.41 -0.64
C TRP A 41 23.66 2.11 0.68
N PRO A 42 22.98 3.11 1.28
CA PRO A 42 22.17 2.93 2.48
C PRO A 42 21.08 1.87 2.27
N GLU A 43 20.64 1.30 3.39
CA GLU A 43 19.49 0.40 3.41
C GLU A 43 18.24 1.17 2.93
N THR A 44 17.49 0.58 2.01
CA THR A 44 16.28 1.17 1.44
C THR A 44 15.06 0.44 1.95
N GLU A 45 13.93 1.11 1.98
CA GLU A 45 12.65 0.54 2.37
C GLU A 45 12.29 -0.67 1.48
N PRO A 46 11.56 -1.67 2.02
CA PRO A 46 11.26 -2.91 1.32
C PRO A 46 10.10 -2.75 0.31
N TYR A 47 10.30 -1.96 -0.74
CA TYR A 47 9.28 -1.67 -1.75
C TYR A 47 8.78 -2.92 -2.48
N VAL A 48 9.67 -3.82 -2.89
CA VAL A 48 9.30 -5.08 -3.57
C VAL A 48 8.43 -5.97 -2.68
N GLU A 49 8.74 -6.08 -1.39
CA GLU A 49 7.89 -6.82 -0.46
C GLU A 49 6.54 -6.13 -0.29
N SER A 50 6.54 -4.80 -0.18
CA SER A 50 5.29 -4.02 -0.13
C SER A 50 4.38 -4.32 -1.32
N LEU A 51 4.91 -4.30 -2.55
CA LEU A 51 4.17 -4.65 -3.77
C LEU A 51 3.53 -6.05 -3.67
N LYS A 52 4.29 -7.05 -3.21
CA LYS A 52 3.78 -8.41 -3.04
C LYS A 52 2.70 -8.50 -1.96
N MET A 53 2.87 -7.82 -0.83
CA MET A 53 1.89 -7.79 0.24
C MET A 53 0.58 -7.16 -0.23
N VAL A 54 0.64 -6.06 -0.98
CA VAL A 54 -0.57 -5.45 -1.56
C VAL A 54 -1.25 -6.42 -2.53
N ALA A 55 -0.51 -7.04 -3.44
CA ALA A 55 -1.09 -7.96 -4.41
C ALA A 55 -1.80 -9.16 -3.72
N ARG A 56 -1.12 -9.78 -2.75
CA ARG A 56 -1.64 -10.91 -1.98
C ARG A 56 -2.87 -10.52 -1.15
N ASN A 57 -2.77 -9.46 -0.36
CA ASN A 57 -3.82 -9.07 0.57
C ASN A 57 -5.01 -8.41 -0.15
N GLY A 58 -4.76 -7.65 -1.22
CA GLY A 58 -5.81 -7.08 -2.06
C GLY A 58 -6.67 -8.16 -2.73
N ALA A 59 -6.05 -9.23 -3.26
CA ALA A 59 -6.78 -10.36 -3.83
C ALA A 59 -7.60 -11.12 -2.76
N ALA A 60 -7.01 -11.38 -1.59
CA ALA A 60 -7.69 -12.04 -0.49
C ALA A 60 -8.88 -11.21 0.04
N LEU A 61 -8.69 -9.90 0.20
CA LEU A 61 -9.74 -8.97 0.59
C LEU A 61 -10.91 -8.98 -0.39
N LYS A 62 -10.62 -8.88 -1.69
CA LYS A 62 -11.66 -8.88 -2.72
C LYS A 62 -12.49 -10.18 -2.71
N ALA A 63 -11.86 -11.33 -2.46
CA ALA A 63 -12.58 -12.60 -2.33
C ALA A 63 -13.55 -12.65 -1.13
N LEU A 64 -13.31 -11.83 -0.10
CA LEU A 64 -14.11 -11.74 1.12
C LEU A 64 -15.22 -10.66 1.06
N LEU A 65 -15.35 -9.94 -0.06
CA LEU A 65 -16.31 -8.84 -0.26
C LEU A 65 -17.41 -9.22 -1.27
N PRO A 66 -18.40 -10.03 -0.87
CA PRO A 66 -19.48 -10.46 -1.76
C PRO A 66 -20.45 -9.30 -2.06
N HIS A 67 -20.79 -9.13 -3.34
CA HIS A 67 -21.87 -8.22 -3.76
C HIS A 67 -23.28 -8.77 -3.50
N GLU A 68 -23.39 -10.06 -3.20
CA GLU A 68 -24.66 -10.73 -2.91
C GLU A 68 -25.10 -10.54 -1.46
N LYS A 69 -26.42 -10.62 -1.23
CA LYS A 69 -26.96 -10.58 0.13
C LYS A 69 -26.76 -11.93 0.81
N LEU A 70 -25.95 -11.94 1.86
CA LEU A 70 -25.63 -13.14 2.63
C LEU A 70 -26.48 -13.31 3.90
N PRO A 71 -26.73 -14.56 4.35
CA PRO A 71 -27.32 -14.80 5.65
C PRO A 71 -26.38 -14.34 6.78
N VAL A 72 -26.94 -14.06 7.96
CA VAL A 72 -26.16 -13.67 9.16
C VAL A 72 -25.17 -14.76 9.59
N THR A 73 -25.42 -16.02 9.20
CA THR A 73 -24.54 -17.15 9.49
C THR A 73 -23.39 -17.31 8.50
N ASP A 74 -23.23 -16.42 7.52
CA ASP A 74 -22.08 -16.48 6.60
C ASP A 74 -20.91 -15.64 7.16
N PRO A 75 -19.72 -16.21 7.39
CA PRO A 75 -18.54 -15.48 7.86
C PRO A 75 -18.18 -14.26 7.04
N ARG A 76 -18.40 -14.29 5.71
CA ARG A 76 -18.11 -13.15 4.83
C ARG A 76 -18.98 -11.95 5.18
N ARG A 77 -20.20 -12.16 5.68
CA ARG A 77 -21.06 -11.06 6.15
C ARG A 77 -20.48 -10.38 7.40
N HIS A 78 -19.92 -11.16 8.32
CA HIS A 78 -19.24 -10.65 9.51
C HIS A 78 -17.95 -9.94 9.14
N TYR A 79 -17.26 -10.42 8.11
CA TYR A 79 -16.09 -9.76 7.57
C TYR A 79 -16.44 -8.40 6.94
N VAL A 80 -17.49 -8.35 6.12
CA VAL A 80 -18.00 -7.09 5.54
C VAL A 80 -18.41 -6.09 6.62
N LEU A 81 -19.01 -6.55 7.73
CA LEU A 81 -19.27 -5.68 8.87
C LEU A 81 -17.98 -5.07 9.42
N LEU A 82 -16.97 -5.89 9.71
CA LEU A 82 -15.69 -5.43 10.25
C LEU A 82 -15.01 -4.43 9.32
N ALA A 83 -14.80 -4.83 8.07
CA ALA A 83 -14.13 -4.01 7.07
C ALA A 83 -14.91 -2.72 6.79
N GLY A 84 -16.24 -2.80 6.73
CA GLY A 84 -17.12 -1.66 6.52
C GLY A 84 -17.06 -0.63 7.63
N VAL A 85 -17.17 -1.08 8.89
CA VAL A 85 -17.07 -0.17 10.06
C VAL A 85 -15.69 0.50 10.08
N LEU A 86 -14.62 -0.25 9.83
CA LEU A 86 -13.26 0.30 9.80
C LEU A 86 -13.08 1.32 8.65
N ALA A 87 -13.59 1.03 7.45
CA ALA A 87 -13.50 1.93 6.30
C ALA A 87 -14.27 3.24 6.55
N HIS A 88 -15.49 3.15 7.07
CA HIS A 88 -16.26 4.35 7.45
C HIS A 88 -15.60 5.13 8.58
N MET A 89 -15.04 4.44 9.56
CA MET A 89 -14.33 5.07 10.67
C MET A 89 -13.11 5.85 10.18
N VAL A 90 -12.35 5.30 9.24
CA VAL A 90 -11.21 5.99 8.60
C VAL A 90 -11.63 7.32 7.96
N GLU A 91 -12.75 7.34 7.23
CA GLU A 91 -13.29 8.57 6.64
C GLU A 91 -13.77 9.55 7.72
N TYR A 92 -14.54 9.07 8.71
CA TYR A 92 -15.12 9.89 9.77
C TYR A 92 -14.06 10.56 10.63
N LEU A 93 -13.00 9.83 10.96
CA LEU A 93 -11.91 10.29 11.83
C LEU A 93 -10.92 11.22 11.13
N LYS A 94 -11.03 11.44 9.82
CA LYS A 94 -10.07 12.24 9.04
C LYS A 94 -10.71 13.26 8.11
N SER A 95 -11.97 13.62 8.32
CA SER A 95 -12.69 14.57 7.47
C SER A 95 -12.00 15.93 7.31
N ASP A 96 -11.23 16.40 8.31
CA ASP A 96 -10.80 17.80 8.39
C ASP A 96 -9.30 18.00 8.71
N CYS A 97 -8.41 17.09 8.30
CA CYS A 97 -6.96 17.15 8.57
C CYS A 97 -6.56 17.22 10.07
N THR A 98 -7.50 17.11 11.00
CA THR A 98 -7.24 17.03 12.43
C THR A 98 -6.84 15.61 12.82
N PRO A 99 -5.93 15.43 13.80
CA PRO A 99 -5.73 14.13 14.42
C PRO A 99 -7.06 13.69 15.04
N PRO A 100 -7.58 12.50 14.71
CA PRO A 100 -8.80 12.03 15.31
C PRO A 100 -8.61 11.88 16.79
N ASP A 101 -9.62 12.30 17.54
CA ASP A 101 -9.77 11.87 18.92
C ASP A 101 -10.28 10.43 18.96
N TYR A 102 -9.43 9.51 18.50
CA TYR A 102 -9.77 8.09 18.39
C TYR A 102 -10.25 7.52 19.73
N GLU A 103 -9.70 7.98 20.85
CA GLU A 103 -10.06 7.46 22.16
C GLU A 103 -11.51 7.78 22.54
N HIS A 104 -11.98 8.98 22.21
CA HIS A 104 -13.32 9.44 22.55
C HIS A 104 -14.35 9.12 21.46
N GLU A 105 -13.96 9.16 20.17
CA GLU A 105 -14.87 8.99 19.03
C GLU A 105 -15.08 7.53 18.62
N TYR A 106 -14.22 6.60 19.05
CA TYR A 106 -14.28 5.22 18.58
C TYR A 106 -15.61 4.52 18.90
N LEU A 107 -16.00 4.47 20.18
CA LEU A 107 -17.23 3.77 20.57
C LEU A 107 -18.50 4.43 20.00
N PRO A 108 -18.66 5.76 20.05
CA PRO A 108 -19.76 6.43 19.37
C PRO A 108 -19.84 6.10 17.87
N ALA A 109 -18.71 6.06 17.17
CA ALA A 109 -18.67 5.68 15.76
C ALA A 109 -19.09 4.22 15.55
N VAL A 110 -18.60 3.29 16.37
CA VAL A 110 -18.99 1.86 16.30
C VAL A 110 -20.50 1.69 16.52
N ASP A 111 -21.07 2.36 17.53
CA ASP A 111 -22.49 2.28 17.87
C ASP A 111 -23.41 2.73 16.71
N VAL A 112 -22.96 3.70 15.91
CA VAL A 112 -23.69 4.19 14.74
C VAL A 112 -23.45 3.29 13.52
N LEU A 113 -22.19 2.95 13.25
CA LEU A 113 -21.80 2.28 12.02
C LEU A 113 -22.18 0.79 12.00
N VAL A 114 -22.15 0.10 13.14
CA VAL A 114 -22.48 -1.33 13.19
C VAL A 114 -23.92 -1.59 12.69
N PRO A 115 -24.97 -0.93 13.23
CA PRO A 115 -26.33 -1.10 12.71
C PRO A 115 -26.49 -0.70 11.25
N GLU A 116 -25.83 0.38 10.82
CA GLU A 116 -25.91 0.89 9.45
C GLU A 116 -25.35 -0.13 8.45
N ILE A 117 -24.12 -0.58 8.67
CA ILE A 117 -23.46 -1.55 7.80
C ILE A 117 -24.16 -2.91 7.86
N TRP A 118 -24.65 -3.32 9.03
CA TRP A 118 -25.38 -4.58 9.17
C TRP A 118 -26.67 -4.62 8.34
N LYS A 119 -27.34 -3.47 8.24
CA LYS A 119 -28.56 -3.29 7.43
C LYS A 119 -28.23 -3.20 5.94
N ASN A 120 -27.11 -2.57 5.58
CA ASN A 120 -26.73 -2.33 4.18
C ASN A 120 -25.24 -2.67 3.90
N PRO A 121 -24.89 -3.97 3.82
CA PRO A 121 -23.51 -4.41 3.62
C PRO A 121 -22.94 -4.00 2.26
N SER A 122 -23.77 -3.75 1.24
CA SER A 122 -23.30 -3.29 -0.07
C SER A 122 -22.61 -1.94 -0.04
N VAL A 123 -22.98 -1.05 0.89
CA VAL A 123 -22.30 0.25 1.05
C VAL A 123 -20.87 0.04 1.56
N ALA A 124 -20.68 -0.85 2.52
CA ALA A 124 -19.35 -1.24 3.01
C ALA A 124 -18.50 -1.86 1.89
N VAL A 125 -19.06 -2.80 1.13
CA VAL A 125 -18.36 -3.42 -0.01
C VAL A 125 -17.90 -2.36 -1.00
N GLY A 126 -18.79 -1.49 -1.47
CA GLY A 126 -18.45 -0.46 -2.44
C GLY A 126 -17.36 0.51 -1.96
N LYS A 127 -17.35 0.85 -0.66
CA LYS A 127 -16.29 1.70 -0.07
C LYS A 127 -14.94 0.98 -0.04
N VAL A 128 -14.90 -0.25 0.48
CA VAL A 128 -13.66 -1.02 0.55
C VAL A 128 -13.11 -1.28 -0.85
N GLU A 129 -13.96 -1.58 -1.82
CA GLU A 129 -13.53 -1.76 -3.22
C GLU A 129 -12.99 -0.48 -3.84
N SER A 130 -13.63 0.66 -3.62
CA SER A 130 -13.13 1.96 -4.09
C SER A 130 -11.73 2.25 -3.54
N PHE A 131 -11.51 1.97 -2.25
CA PHE A 131 -10.21 2.08 -1.61
C PHE A 131 -9.17 1.14 -2.24
N LEU A 132 -9.52 -0.15 -2.41
CA LEU A 132 -8.63 -1.14 -3.05
C LEU A 132 -8.30 -0.77 -4.49
N MET A 133 -9.25 -0.24 -5.25
CA MET A 133 -9.02 0.22 -6.62
C MET A 133 -8.05 1.40 -6.67
N ALA A 134 -8.20 2.38 -5.77
CA ALA A 134 -7.28 3.52 -5.69
C ALA A 134 -5.86 3.06 -5.29
N ALA A 135 -5.75 2.20 -4.28
CA ALA A 135 -4.48 1.62 -3.85
C ALA A 135 -3.79 0.83 -4.98
N ASN A 136 -4.54 -0.04 -5.67
CA ASN A 136 -4.01 -0.82 -6.79
C ASN A 136 -3.54 0.07 -7.95
N LYS A 137 -4.26 1.16 -8.25
CA LYS A 137 -3.84 2.11 -9.29
C LYS A 137 -2.49 2.75 -8.95
N THR A 138 -2.29 3.17 -7.71
CA THR A 138 -1.01 3.71 -7.23
C THR A 138 0.11 2.67 -7.32
N VAL A 139 -0.18 1.45 -6.85
CA VAL A 139 0.80 0.35 -6.83
C VAL A 139 1.20 -0.09 -8.23
N GLN A 140 0.26 -0.10 -9.19
CA GLN A 140 0.52 -0.51 -10.56
C GLN A 140 1.63 0.33 -11.22
N GLN A 141 1.66 1.64 -10.96
CA GLN A 141 2.68 2.52 -11.54
C GLN A 141 4.11 2.13 -11.12
N ILE A 142 4.30 1.78 -9.83
CA ILE A 142 5.61 1.32 -9.34
C ILE A 142 5.88 -0.13 -9.78
N GLN A 143 4.85 -0.97 -9.86
CA GLN A 143 4.96 -2.33 -10.38
C GLN A 143 5.47 -2.33 -11.82
N ASP A 144 4.95 -1.45 -12.69
CA ASP A 144 5.39 -1.33 -14.08
C ASP A 144 6.88 -0.95 -14.19
N ILE A 145 7.34 -0.04 -13.31
CA ILE A 145 8.76 0.34 -13.22
C ILE A 145 9.60 -0.85 -12.73
N ALA A 146 9.14 -1.57 -11.71
CA ALA A 146 9.80 -2.76 -11.21
C ALA A 146 9.90 -3.85 -12.28
N ASP A 147 8.83 -4.11 -13.01
CA ASP A 147 8.78 -5.11 -14.08
C ASP A 147 9.69 -4.74 -15.25
N LEU A 148 9.93 -3.46 -15.50
CA LEU A 148 10.83 -3.00 -16.55
C LEU A 148 12.30 -3.04 -16.13
N HIS A 149 12.62 -2.66 -14.89
CA HIS A 149 13.99 -2.38 -14.44
C HIS A 149 14.57 -3.42 -13.47
N CYS A 150 13.74 -4.24 -12.84
CA CYS A 150 14.16 -5.21 -11.83
C CYS A 150 14.14 -6.67 -12.29
N GLN A 151 13.95 -6.94 -13.58
CA GLN A 151 13.94 -8.30 -14.09
C GLN A 151 15.24 -9.03 -13.73
N ASN A 152 15.13 -10.12 -12.98
CA ASN A 152 16.26 -10.93 -12.48
C ASN A 152 17.20 -10.22 -11.49
N LEU A 153 16.79 -9.09 -10.91
CA LEU A 153 17.54 -8.45 -9.83
C LEU A 153 17.13 -9.03 -8.48
N HIS A 154 18.08 -9.09 -7.55
CA HIS A 154 17.78 -9.36 -6.14
C HIS A 154 16.93 -8.22 -5.56
N GLU A 155 16.03 -8.53 -4.63
CA GLU A 155 15.04 -7.56 -4.09
C GLU A 155 15.70 -6.32 -3.50
N SER A 156 16.79 -6.47 -2.74
CA SER A 156 17.54 -5.35 -2.18
C SER A 156 18.12 -4.42 -3.25
N ILE A 157 18.52 -4.97 -4.40
CA ILE A 157 19.01 -4.17 -5.54
C ILE A 157 17.83 -3.50 -6.22
N CYS A 158 16.71 -4.22 -6.42
CA CYS A 158 15.52 -3.64 -7.01
C CYS A 158 14.98 -2.46 -6.20
N ASN A 159 14.90 -2.58 -4.86
CA ASN A 159 14.45 -1.49 -3.99
C ASN A 159 15.30 -0.21 -4.20
N ARG A 160 16.62 -0.36 -4.39
CA ARG A 160 17.52 0.75 -4.70
C ARG A 160 17.24 1.37 -6.06
N VAL A 161 17.08 0.53 -7.09
CA VAL A 161 16.75 0.98 -8.45
C VAL A 161 15.43 1.76 -8.46
N LEU A 162 14.40 1.24 -7.78
CA LEU A 162 13.11 1.91 -7.63
C LEU A 162 13.25 3.27 -6.95
N LYS A 163 14.01 3.36 -5.86
CA LYS A 163 14.23 4.63 -5.15
C LYS A 163 14.95 5.67 -6.01
N ALA A 164 15.99 5.28 -6.76
CA ALA A 164 16.70 6.21 -7.61
C ALA A 164 15.87 6.70 -8.79
N ILE A 165 15.11 5.81 -9.44
CA ILE A 165 14.18 6.21 -10.51
C ILE A 165 13.11 7.15 -9.95
N ALA A 166 12.53 6.83 -8.80
CA ALA A 166 11.52 7.67 -8.17
C ALA A 166 12.06 9.04 -7.77
N SER A 167 13.32 9.14 -7.35
CA SER A 167 13.97 10.41 -6.98
C SER A 167 14.16 11.38 -8.15
N GLU A 168 13.95 10.94 -9.40
CA GLU A 168 13.99 11.84 -10.57
C GLU A 168 12.70 12.67 -10.73
N SER A 169 11.63 12.36 -9.99
CA SER A 169 10.34 13.04 -10.05
C SER A 169 9.65 13.07 -8.69
N ASP A 170 9.31 14.26 -8.19
CA ASP A 170 8.58 14.43 -6.93
C ASP A 170 7.29 13.60 -6.87
N ASP A 171 6.59 13.46 -8.00
CA ASP A 171 5.36 12.67 -8.09
C ASP A 171 5.65 11.17 -7.96
N LEU A 172 6.73 10.68 -8.57
CA LEU A 172 7.14 9.27 -8.44
C LEU A 172 7.66 8.97 -7.03
N ASP A 173 8.40 9.88 -6.42
CA ASP A 173 8.90 9.70 -5.04
C ASP A 173 7.73 9.61 -4.04
N LYS A 174 6.74 10.49 -4.17
CA LYS A 174 5.49 10.41 -3.38
C LYS A 174 4.70 9.13 -3.65
N THR A 175 4.66 8.68 -4.91
CA THR A 175 3.98 7.43 -5.28
C THR A 175 4.69 6.23 -4.64
N LEU A 176 6.02 6.22 -4.64
CA LEU A 176 6.84 5.17 -4.04
C LEU A 176 6.69 5.14 -2.50
N GLU A 177 6.68 6.31 -1.85
CA GLU A 177 6.36 6.44 -0.41
C GLU A 177 4.98 5.84 -0.12
N LEU A 178 3.97 6.17 -0.93
CA LEU A 178 2.62 5.65 -0.76
C LEU A 178 2.55 4.13 -0.94
N VAL A 179 3.30 3.54 -1.88
CA VAL A 179 3.41 2.07 -2.02
C VAL A 179 3.94 1.44 -0.73
N PHE A 180 4.98 2.01 -0.14
CA PHE A 180 5.51 1.52 1.14
C PHE A 180 4.45 1.61 2.26
N MET A 181 3.74 2.74 2.36
CA MET A 181 2.67 2.91 3.36
C MET A 181 1.51 1.90 3.18
N ILE A 182 1.11 1.61 1.94
CA ILE A 182 0.09 0.59 1.65
C ILE A 182 0.62 -0.81 2.01
N GLY A 183 1.90 -1.09 1.78
CA GLY A 183 2.57 -2.32 2.23
C GLY A 183 2.53 -2.49 3.75
N GLU A 184 2.85 -1.45 4.51
CA GLU A 184 2.74 -1.45 5.98
C GLU A 184 1.30 -1.70 6.44
N LEU A 185 0.31 -1.07 5.79
CA LEU A 185 -1.11 -1.32 6.06
C LEU A 185 -1.46 -2.80 5.81
N ALA A 186 -1.00 -3.37 4.70
CA ALA A 186 -1.19 -4.77 4.36
C ALA A 186 -0.56 -5.70 5.41
N ALA A 187 0.62 -5.35 5.94
CA ALA A 187 1.28 -6.09 7.01
C ALA A 187 0.50 -6.06 8.32
N ILE A 188 -0.01 -4.88 8.71
CA ILE A 188 -0.88 -4.75 9.89
C ILE A 188 -2.12 -5.63 9.73
N TYR A 189 -2.74 -5.61 8.55
CA TYR A 189 -3.92 -6.43 8.26
C TYR A 189 -3.63 -7.93 8.42
N GLU A 190 -2.55 -8.43 7.81
CA GLU A 190 -2.17 -9.85 7.83
C GLU A 190 -1.87 -10.35 9.24
N ASN A 191 -1.18 -9.54 10.05
CA ASN A 191 -0.77 -9.91 11.40
C ASN A 191 -1.91 -10.00 12.44
N ASN A 192 -3.07 -9.38 12.17
CA ASN A 192 -4.13 -9.25 13.18
C ASN A 192 -5.24 -10.31 13.10
N ARG A 193 -5.15 -11.25 12.14
CA ARG A 193 -6.06 -12.43 12.00
C ARG A 193 -7.55 -12.07 11.96
N TYR A 194 -7.91 -10.93 11.36
CA TYR A 194 -9.28 -10.42 11.32
C TYR A 194 -10.28 -11.36 10.64
N VAL A 195 -9.82 -12.14 9.65
CA VAL A 195 -10.63 -13.16 8.96
C VAL A 195 -11.13 -14.22 9.95
N GLU A 196 -10.28 -14.64 10.89
CA GLU A 196 -10.66 -15.66 11.88
C GLU A 196 -11.67 -15.17 12.91
N GLU A 197 -11.64 -13.87 13.25
CA GLU A 197 -12.64 -13.25 14.13
C GLU A 197 -14.01 -13.27 13.46
N ALA A 198 -14.05 -13.06 12.13
CA ALA A 198 -15.27 -13.17 11.34
C ALA A 198 -15.77 -14.62 11.22
N GLU A 199 -14.87 -15.59 11.04
CA GLU A 199 -15.21 -17.03 11.02
C GLU A 199 -15.79 -17.55 12.34
N LYS A 200 -15.36 -16.95 13.46
CA LYS A 200 -15.88 -17.24 14.80
C LYS A 200 -17.13 -16.43 15.18
N TYR A 201 -17.63 -15.60 14.27
CA TYR A 201 -18.75 -14.68 14.51
C TYR A 201 -18.51 -13.70 15.68
N ASN A 202 -17.25 -13.38 15.97
CA ASN A 202 -16.83 -12.50 17.06
C ASN A 202 -16.62 -11.04 16.61
N THR A 203 -17.01 -10.69 15.37
CA THR A 203 -16.78 -9.36 14.82
C THR A 203 -17.32 -8.23 15.70
N VAL A 204 -18.55 -8.35 16.21
CA VAL A 204 -19.14 -7.30 17.07
C VAL A 204 -18.38 -7.19 18.40
N GLY A 205 -17.98 -8.32 18.98
CA GLY A 205 -17.16 -8.34 20.19
C GLY A 205 -15.80 -7.66 19.99
N LEU A 206 -15.16 -7.91 18.84
CA LEU A 206 -13.92 -7.23 18.44
C LEU A 206 -14.14 -5.73 18.23
N LEU A 207 -15.23 -5.31 17.59
CA LEU A 207 -15.53 -3.89 17.35
C LEU A 207 -15.83 -3.13 18.65
N ILE A 208 -16.40 -3.77 19.66
CA ILE A 208 -16.72 -3.12 20.94
C ILE A 208 -15.50 -3.16 21.89
N GLY A 209 -14.90 -4.32 22.09
CA GLY A 209 -13.84 -4.54 23.08
C GLY A 209 -12.41 -4.47 22.52
N GLY A 210 -12.25 -4.48 21.21
CA GLY A 210 -10.95 -4.58 20.53
C GLY A 210 -10.37 -3.25 20.05
N LYS A 211 -10.81 -2.12 20.62
CA LYS A 211 -10.33 -0.76 20.26
C LYS A 211 -8.81 -0.70 20.11
N GLU A 212 -8.06 -1.10 21.13
CA GLU A 212 -6.58 -1.06 21.10
C GLU A 212 -5.98 -1.96 20.01
N LYS A 213 -6.62 -3.11 19.72
CA LYS A 213 -6.19 -4.02 18.65
C LYS A 213 -6.48 -3.45 17.26
N LEU A 214 -7.51 -2.63 17.12
CA LEU A 214 -7.93 -2.03 15.83
C LEU A 214 -7.26 -0.68 15.57
N LYS A 215 -6.77 0.01 16.60
CA LYS A 215 -6.13 1.32 16.50
C LYS A 215 -5.00 1.40 15.48
N PRO A 216 -4.01 0.48 15.44
CA PRO A 216 -2.92 0.56 14.46
C PRO A 216 -3.43 0.51 13.01
N LEU A 217 -4.43 -0.34 12.76
CA LEU A 217 -5.03 -0.48 11.44
C LEU A 217 -5.78 0.79 11.05
N VAL A 218 -6.62 1.33 11.93
CA VAL A 218 -7.39 2.55 11.65
C VAL A 218 -6.47 3.73 11.38
N PHE A 219 -5.42 3.91 12.19
CA PHE A 219 -4.46 5.00 12.01
C PHE A 219 -3.71 4.87 10.68
N LYS A 220 -3.19 3.68 10.37
CA LYS A 220 -2.45 3.49 9.13
C LYS A 220 -3.33 3.60 7.89
N ALA A 221 -4.55 3.06 7.95
CA ALA A 221 -5.53 3.20 6.87
C ALA A 221 -5.93 4.66 6.65
N ALA A 222 -6.06 5.44 7.73
CA ALA A 222 -6.28 6.88 7.67
C ALA A 222 -5.12 7.66 7.02
N GLU A 223 -3.87 7.33 7.35
CA GLU A 223 -2.70 7.93 6.69
C GLU A 223 -2.70 7.66 5.17
N VAL A 224 -2.93 6.40 4.79
CA VAL A 224 -3.02 5.99 3.38
C VAL A 224 -4.19 6.68 2.68
N TYR A 225 -5.37 6.72 3.31
CA TYR A 225 -6.55 7.39 2.79
C TYR A 225 -6.28 8.88 2.51
N ASN A 226 -5.62 9.58 3.42
CA ASN A 226 -5.29 10.99 3.25
C ASN A 226 -4.30 11.22 2.10
N LYS A 227 -3.32 10.35 1.93
CA LYS A 227 -2.38 10.45 0.79
C LYS A 227 -3.07 10.13 -0.55
N LEU A 228 -4.07 9.24 -0.56
CA LEU A 228 -4.83 8.89 -1.77
C LEU A 228 -5.89 9.93 -2.17
N TYR A 229 -6.60 10.50 -1.20
CA TYR A 229 -7.81 11.30 -1.44
C TYR A 229 -7.76 12.72 -0.88
N GLY A 230 -6.85 13.00 0.04
CA GLY A 230 -6.72 14.31 0.65
C GLY A 230 -6.34 15.35 -0.40
N ARG A 231 -7.11 16.43 -0.50
CA ARG A 231 -6.58 17.68 -1.03
C ARG A 231 -5.52 18.12 -0.03
N HIS A 232 -4.25 17.99 -0.39
CA HIS A 232 -3.09 18.54 0.28
C HIS A 232 -3.39 19.12 1.68
N CYS A 233 -3.39 18.27 2.72
CA CYS A 233 -3.06 18.74 4.06
C CYS A 233 -1.57 19.09 4.02
N GLU A 234 -1.23 20.16 3.28
CA GLU A 234 0.11 20.73 3.23
C GLU A 234 0.38 21.33 4.62
N SER A 235 1.34 20.72 5.31
CA SER A 235 2.05 21.36 6.43
C SER A 235 2.93 22.49 5.90
#